data_AF-A0A151QF74-F1
#
_entry.id   AF-A0A151QF74-F1
#
_cell.length_a   1.000
_cell.length_b   1.000
_cell.length_c   1.000
_cell.angle_alpha   90.00
_cell.angle_beta   90.00
_cell.angle_gamma   90.00
#
_symmetry.space_group_name_H-M   'P 1'
#
loop_
_entity.id
_entity.type
_entity.pdbx_description
1 polymer ?
#
loop_
_entity_poly.entity_id
_entity_poly.type
_entity_poly.pdbx_seq_one_letter_code
_entity_poly.pdbx_strand_id
1 'polypeptide(L)'
;MKVVVVDHPSGDQLPILLDDEGLPITLANEFVLARRANGRNTLVRNLRELSFLYQWSNRERIDLWERISSGKGFTEAELRGGLLECLRRDQSKGRKVKKLSITPNTFNQRLTTVCQFFSFFYDVYLGSMPLDDMRSDRIPV
;
A
#
# COMPACT_ATOMS: atom_id res chain seq x y z
N MET A 1 -8.54 -8.40 -4.49
CA MET A 1 -7.15 -8.38 -3.99
C MET A 1 -7.00 -9.36 -2.85
N LYS A 2 -5.92 -10.16 -2.87
CA LYS A 2 -5.67 -11.22 -1.89
C LYS A 2 -4.17 -11.33 -1.62
N VAL A 3 -3.81 -11.55 -0.36
CA VAL A 3 -2.44 -11.95 0.00
C VAL A 3 -2.33 -13.46 -0.03
N VAL A 4 -1.35 -13.96 -0.80
CA VAL A 4 -0.93 -15.36 -0.82
C VAL A 4 0.48 -15.47 -0.25
N VAL A 5 0.87 -16.64 0.22
CA VAL A 5 2.25 -16.92 0.64
C VAL A 5 2.79 -17.99 -0.31
N VAL A 6 3.95 -17.72 -0.90
CA VAL A 6 4.66 -18.64 -1.78
C VAL A 6 5.80 -19.26 -1.00
N ASP A 7 5.83 -20.58 -0.96
CA ASP A 7 6.92 -21.36 -0.38
C ASP A 7 8.02 -21.56 -1.43
N HIS A 8 9.22 -21.08 -1.15
CA HIS A 8 10.39 -21.31 -1.97
C HIS A 8 11.11 -22.59 -1.51
N PRO A 9 11.73 -23.38 -2.42
CA PRO A 9 12.47 -24.59 -2.05
C PRO A 9 13.61 -24.38 -1.03
N SER A 10 14.11 -23.15 -0.86
CA SER A 10 15.08 -22.79 0.19
C SER A 10 14.49 -22.84 1.61
N GLY A 11 13.16 -22.93 1.74
CA GLY A 11 12.43 -22.75 3.00
C GLY A 11 11.94 -21.32 3.23
N ASP A 12 12.25 -20.38 2.32
CA ASP A 12 11.74 -19.01 2.40
C ASP A 12 10.24 -18.96 2.09
N GLN A 13 9.51 -18.18 2.88
CA GLN A 13 8.08 -17.94 2.69
C GLN A 13 7.85 -16.48 2.32
N LEU A 14 7.56 -16.22 1.04
CA LEU A 14 7.38 -14.86 0.54
C LEU A 14 5.89 -14.55 0.35
N PRO A 15 5.34 -13.57 1.08
CA PRO A 15 3.98 -13.13 0.83
C PRO A 15 3.90 -12.23 -0.41
N ILE A 16 2.85 -12.41 -1.19
CA ILE A 16 2.58 -11.67 -2.43
C ILE A 16 1.14 -11.15 -2.38
N LEU A 17 0.95 -9.88 -2.73
CA LEU A 17 -0.35 -9.25 -2.93
C LEU A 17 -0.73 -9.39 -4.39
N LEU A 18 -1.86 -10.05 -4.62
CA LEU A 18 -2.49 -10.21 -5.93
C LEU A 18 -3.68 -9.25 -6.05
N ASP A 19 -3.92 -8.76 -7.25
CA ASP A 19 -5.08 -7.94 -7.60
C ASP A 19 -6.37 -8.79 -7.71
N ASP A 20 -7.39 -8.29 -8.42
CA ASP A 20 -8.64 -9.00 -8.64
C ASP A 20 -8.58 -10.01 -9.81
N GLU A 21 -7.59 -9.86 -10.70
CA GLU A 21 -7.31 -10.78 -11.82
C GLU A 21 -6.33 -11.90 -11.41
N GLY A 22 -5.78 -11.82 -10.19
CA GLY A 22 -4.80 -12.77 -9.67
C GLY A 22 -3.37 -12.44 -10.08
N LEU A 23 -3.12 -11.25 -10.63
CA LEU A 23 -1.80 -10.78 -11.00
C LEU A 23 -1.11 -10.09 -9.81
N PRO A 24 0.23 -10.14 -9.71
CA PRO A 24 0.95 -9.49 -8.63
C PRO A 24 0.88 -7.96 -8.76
N ILE A 25 0.56 -7.28 -7.66
CA ILE A 25 0.69 -5.82 -7.57
C ILE A 25 2.17 -5.47 -7.38
N THR A 26 2.85 -5.13 -8.47
CA THR A 26 4.31 -4.99 -8.55
C THR A 26 4.91 -4.17 -7.42
N LEU A 27 4.55 -2.89 -7.27
CA LEU A 27 5.13 -2.01 -6.26
C LEU A 27 4.85 -2.46 -4.82
N ALA A 28 3.67 -3.02 -4.55
CA ALA A 28 3.36 -3.56 -3.22
C ALA A 28 4.26 -4.77 -2.88
N ASN A 29 4.57 -5.59 -3.88
CA ASN A 29 5.42 -6.76 -3.73
C ASN A 29 6.90 -6.37 -3.64
N GLU A 30 7.35 -5.37 -4.39
CA GLU A 30 8.69 -4.78 -4.24
C GLU A 30 8.89 -4.17 -2.85
N PHE A 31 7.88 -3.48 -2.31
CA PHE A 31 7.93 -2.90 -0.96
C PHE A 31 8.22 -3.95 0.13
N VAL A 32 7.63 -5.15 0.03
CA VAL A 32 7.91 -6.23 0.98
C VAL A 32 9.20 -6.98 0.68
N LEU A 33 9.60 -7.10 -0.59
CA LEU A 33 10.89 -7.66 -0.99
C LEU A 33 12.05 -6.82 -0.44
N ALA A 34 11.96 -5.49 -0.54
CA ALA A 34 12.91 -4.55 0.07
C ALA A 34 12.99 -4.69 1.60
N ARG A 35 11.99 -5.30 2.23
CA ARG A 35 11.86 -5.50 3.68
C ARG A 35 11.92 -6.97 4.07
N ARG A 36 12.46 -7.86 3.22
CA ARG A 36 12.48 -9.31 3.43
C ARG A 36 13.13 -9.77 4.74
N ALA A 37 13.96 -8.93 5.36
CA ALA A 37 14.53 -9.19 6.68
C ALA A 37 13.47 -9.19 7.82
N ASN A 38 12.29 -8.61 7.59
CA ASN A 38 11.20 -8.64 8.54
C ASN A 38 10.55 -10.03 8.60
N GLY A 39 10.05 -10.41 9.78
CA GLY A 39 9.33 -11.67 9.95
C GLY A 39 8.08 -11.76 9.06
N ARG A 40 7.77 -12.97 8.57
CA ARG A 40 6.65 -13.27 7.67
C ARG A 40 5.32 -12.63 8.08
N ASN A 41 4.96 -12.71 9.36
CA ASN A 41 3.69 -12.16 9.84
C ASN A 41 3.60 -10.64 9.68
N THR A 42 4.73 -9.94 9.84
CA THR A 42 4.84 -8.51 9.58
C THR A 42 4.66 -8.21 8.10
N LEU A 43 5.31 -8.95 7.21
CA LEU A 43 5.18 -8.78 5.77
C LEU A 43 3.74 -9.05 5.27
N VAL A 44 3.12 -10.13 5.74
CA VAL A 44 1.71 -10.45 5.43
C VAL A 44 0.78 -9.35 5.93
N ARG A 45 1.00 -8.84 7.15
CA ARG A 45 0.20 -7.73 7.69
C ARG A 45 0.36 -6.50 6.80
N ASN A 46 1.59 -6.12 6.46
CA ASN A 46 1.85 -4.97 5.61
C ASN A 46 1.08 -5.07 4.29
N LEU A 47 1.13 -6.21 3.59
CA LEU A 47 0.38 -6.39 2.34
C LEU A 47 -1.15 -6.35 2.53
N ARG A 48 -1.67 -6.86 3.66
CA ARG A 48 -3.09 -6.73 3.97
C ARG A 48 -3.49 -5.28 4.17
N GLU A 49 -2.65 -4.49 4.84
CA GLU A 49 -2.89 -3.07 5.05
C GLU A 49 -2.82 -2.30 3.71
N LEU A 50 -1.84 -2.61 2.86
CA LEU A 50 -1.74 -2.06 1.51
C LEU A 50 -2.92 -2.47 0.62
N SER A 51 -3.50 -3.65 0.81
CA SER A 51 -4.69 -4.05 0.04
C SER A 51 -5.86 -3.08 0.23
N PHE A 52 -5.97 -2.39 1.38
CA PHE A 52 -6.99 -1.37 1.58
C PHE A 52 -6.70 -0.09 0.80
N LEU A 53 -5.43 0.32 0.72
CA LEU A 53 -5.00 1.44 -0.11
C LEU A 53 -5.36 1.20 -1.59
N TYR A 54 -5.00 0.03 -2.11
CA TYR A 54 -5.27 -0.31 -3.51
C TYR A 54 -6.77 -0.52 -3.80
N GLN A 55 -7.53 -1.09 -2.86
CA GLN A 55 -9.00 -1.16 -3.00
C GLN A 55 -9.64 0.22 -3.01
N TRP A 56 -9.16 1.14 -2.17
CA TRP A 56 -9.61 2.52 -2.18
C TRP A 56 -9.27 3.20 -3.51
N SER A 57 -8.01 3.13 -3.95
CA SER A 57 -7.59 3.77 -5.20
C SER A 57 -8.37 3.23 -6.40
N ASN A 58 -8.59 1.92 -6.48
CA ASN A 58 -9.39 1.31 -7.55
C ASN A 58 -10.84 1.80 -7.53
N ARG A 59 -11.45 1.89 -6.34
CA ARG A 59 -12.83 2.38 -6.20
C ARG A 59 -12.97 3.84 -6.61
N GLU A 60 -12.03 4.68 -6.19
CA GLU A 60 -12.02 6.11 -6.52
C GLU A 60 -11.43 6.39 -7.92
N ARG A 61 -11.01 5.35 -8.66
CA ARG A 61 -10.35 5.43 -9.97
C ARG A 61 -9.11 6.31 -9.97
N ILE A 62 -8.33 6.22 -8.90
CA ILE A 62 -7.07 6.93 -8.74
C ILE A 62 -5.92 6.02 -9.18
N ASP A 63 -5.15 6.48 -10.16
CA ASP A 63 -3.86 5.89 -10.49
C ASP A 63 -2.79 6.41 -9.51
N LEU A 64 -2.30 5.52 -8.65
CA LEU A 64 -1.29 5.88 -7.65
C LEU A 64 0.04 6.27 -8.31
N TRP A 65 0.43 5.64 -9.42
CA TRP A 65 1.67 5.97 -10.13
C TRP A 65 1.57 7.35 -10.77
N GLU A 66 0.44 7.67 -11.40
CA GLU A 66 0.21 9.00 -11.96
C GLU A 66 0.33 10.08 -10.86
N ARG A 67 -0.29 9.86 -9.69
CA ARG A 67 -0.27 10.83 -8.58
C ARG A 67 1.13 11.12 -8.05
N ILE A 68 1.94 10.07 -7.92
CA ILE A 68 3.32 10.19 -7.47
C ILE A 68 4.18 10.85 -8.56
N SER A 69 4.06 10.41 -9.80
CA SER A 69 4.94 10.84 -10.90
C SER A 69 4.63 12.24 -11.45
N SER A 70 3.36 12.67 -11.41
CA SER A 70 2.97 13.97 -11.97
C SER A 70 3.17 15.14 -11.00
N GLY A 71 3.52 14.87 -9.74
CA GLY A 71 3.53 15.87 -8.66
C GLY A 71 2.14 16.41 -8.29
N LYS A 72 1.06 15.79 -8.80
CA LYS A 72 -0.32 16.14 -8.42
C LYS A 72 -0.68 15.28 -7.23
N GLY A 73 -0.35 15.78 -6.04
CA GLY A 73 -0.67 15.11 -4.78
C GLY A 73 -2.18 14.87 -4.60
N PHE A 74 -2.50 14.16 -3.52
CA PHE A 74 -3.89 13.94 -3.13
C PHE A 74 -4.52 15.22 -2.59
N THR A 75 -5.77 15.45 -2.94
CA THR A 75 -6.59 16.52 -2.36
C THR A 75 -6.97 16.19 -0.92
N GLU A 76 -7.34 17.21 -0.15
CA GLU A 76 -7.81 17.00 1.22
C GLU A 76 -9.06 16.10 1.27
N ALA A 77 -9.97 16.23 0.30
CA ALA A 77 -11.16 15.40 0.21
C ALA A 77 -10.82 13.91 -0.03
N GLU A 78 -9.89 13.63 -0.94
CA GLU A 78 -9.39 12.27 -1.22
C GLU A 78 -8.74 11.66 0.02
N LEU A 79 -7.96 12.44 0.78
CA LEU A 79 -7.31 11.96 1.99
C LEU A 79 -8.28 11.78 3.15
N ARG A 80 -8.95 12.85 3.58
CA ARG A 80 -9.79 12.84 4.79
C ARG A 80 -11.09 12.08 4.60
N GLY A 81 -11.78 12.32 3.48
CA GLY A 81 -13.06 11.68 3.17
C GLY A 81 -12.92 10.30 2.51
N GLY A 82 -11.77 10.03 1.88
CA GLY A 82 -11.50 8.78 1.18
C GLY A 82 -10.57 7.85 1.96
N LEU A 83 -9.26 8.04 1.81
CA LEU A 83 -8.25 7.10 2.28
C LEU A 83 -8.32 6.87 3.79
N LEU A 84 -8.33 7.94 4.59
CA LEU A 84 -8.34 7.81 6.06
C LEU A 84 -9.60 7.10 6.56
N GLU A 85 -10.76 7.39 5.98
CA GLU A 85 -12.00 6.67 6.27
C GLU A 85 -11.92 5.20 5.85
N CYS A 86 -11.32 4.91 4.70
CA CYS A 86 -11.11 3.53 4.26
C CYS A 86 -10.25 2.73 5.26
N LEU A 87 -9.18 3.35 5.78
CA LEU A 87 -8.29 2.74 6.75
C LEU A 87 -8.96 2.55 8.13
N ARG A 88 -9.90 3.42 8.53
CA ARG A 88 -10.64 3.34 9.80
C ARG A 88 -11.70 2.25 9.85
N ARG A 89 -12.24 1.82 8.72
CA ARG A 89 -13.33 0.83 8.67
C ARG A 89 -12.86 -0.58 9.04
N ASP A 90 -13.72 -1.34 9.71
CA ASP A 90 -13.52 -2.77 9.90
C ASP A 90 -13.76 -3.49 8.56
N GLN A 91 -12.72 -4.15 8.07
CA GLN A 91 -12.71 -4.86 6.78
C GLN A 91 -12.77 -6.38 6.98
N SER A 92 -13.05 -6.86 8.19
CA SER A 92 -13.16 -8.28 8.49
C SER A 92 -14.37 -8.90 7.75
N LYS A 93 -14.08 -9.88 6.90
CA LYS A 93 -15.09 -10.71 6.24
C LYS A 93 -15.39 -11.89 7.17
N GLY A 94 -16.59 -11.96 7.75
CA GLY A 94 -17.05 -13.15 8.50
C GLY A 94 -17.63 -12.94 9.90
N ARG A 95 -17.65 -11.72 10.46
CA ARG A 95 -18.37 -11.46 11.72
C ARG A 95 -19.85 -11.18 11.47
N LYS A 96 -20.73 -11.83 12.26
CA LYS A 96 -22.18 -11.55 12.31
C LYS A 96 -22.48 -10.09 12.69
N VAL A 97 -21.59 -9.46 13.46
CA VAL A 97 -21.66 -8.03 13.82
C VAL A 97 -20.37 -7.35 13.37
N LYS A 98 -20.48 -6.45 12.38
CA LYS A 98 -19.36 -5.61 11.93
C LYS A 98 -19.28 -4.38 12.83
N LYS A 99 -18.12 -4.12 13.43
CA LYS A 99 -17.87 -2.81 14.06
C LYS A 99 -17.72 -1.76 12.95
N LEU A 100 -18.30 -0.57 13.13
CA LEU A 100 -18.21 0.49 12.12
C LEU A 100 -16.76 0.99 11.96
N SER A 101 -16.00 1.02 13.07
CA SER A 101 -14.61 1.47 13.14
C SER A 101 -13.70 0.48 13.89
N ILE A 102 -12.43 0.48 13.53
CA ILE A 102 -11.37 -0.26 14.23
C ILE A 102 -10.80 0.52 15.42
N THR A 103 -9.96 -0.13 16.22
CA THR A 103 -9.26 0.54 17.34
C THR A 103 -8.25 1.57 16.82
N PRO A 104 -7.99 2.66 17.59
CA PRO A 104 -6.97 3.66 17.21
C PRO A 104 -5.60 3.05 16.90
N ASN A 105 -5.17 2.05 17.68
CA ASN A 105 -3.90 1.36 17.45
C ASN A 105 -3.86 0.65 16.08
N THR A 106 -4.94 -0.02 15.69
CA THR A 106 -5.02 -0.69 14.38
C THR A 106 -5.04 0.33 13.23
N PHE A 107 -5.74 1.45 13.42
CA PHE A 107 -5.75 2.54 12.44
C PHE A 107 -4.36 3.15 12.28
N ASN A 108 -3.68 3.47 13.38
CA ASN A 108 -2.33 4.03 13.35
C ASN A 108 -1.36 3.09 12.67
N GLN A 109 -1.44 1.78 12.95
CA GLN A 109 -0.60 0.79 12.30
C GLN A 109 -0.83 0.74 10.77
N ARG A 110 -2.09 0.71 10.33
CA ARG A 110 -2.45 0.79 8.91
C ARG A 110 -1.91 2.05 8.26
N LEU A 111 -2.10 3.20 8.90
CA LEU A 111 -1.65 4.49 8.40
C LEU A 111 -0.12 4.54 8.30
N THR A 112 0.61 4.06 9.31
CA THR A 112 2.07 3.96 9.29
C THR A 112 2.56 3.14 8.12
N THR A 113 1.98 1.97 7.87
CA THR A 113 2.35 1.13 6.71
C THR A 113 2.11 1.85 5.39
N VAL A 114 0.98 2.54 5.24
CA VAL A 114 0.66 3.32 4.03
C VAL A 114 1.65 4.47 3.84
N CYS A 115 2.00 5.21 4.90
CA CYS A 115 3.00 6.28 4.82
C CYS A 115 4.38 5.73 4.44
N GLN A 116 4.83 4.63 5.06
CA GLN A 116 6.09 3.97 4.70
C GLN A 116 6.10 3.49 3.25
N PHE A 117 4.95 3.02 2.76
CA PHE A 117 4.79 2.63 1.37
C PHE A 117 4.86 3.82 0.43
N PHE A 118 4.22 4.95 0.75
CA PHE A 118 4.37 6.16 -0.06
C PHE A 118 5.80 6.67 -0.11
N SER A 119 6.54 6.68 1.02
CA SER A 119 7.96 7.03 1.01
C SER A 119 8.75 6.12 0.06
N PHE A 120 8.58 4.80 0.18
CA PHE A 120 9.22 3.85 -0.74
C PHE A 120 8.81 4.07 -2.20
N PHE A 121 7.55 4.40 -2.46
CA PHE A 121 7.04 4.68 -3.81
C PHE A 121 7.76 5.91 -4.38
N TYR A 122 7.85 7.00 -3.63
CA TYR A 122 8.60 8.19 -4.04
C TYR A 122 10.08 7.87 -4.28
N ASP A 123 10.72 7.06 -3.42
CA ASP A 123 12.12 6.64 -3.61
C ASP A 123 12.31 5.89 -4.94
N VAL A 124 11.40 4.95 -5.27
CA VAL A 124 11.43 4.21 -6.53
C VAL A 124 11.22 5.14 -7.72
N TYR A 125 10.27 6.06 -7.62
CA TYR A 125 10.02 7.03 -8.69
C TYR A 125 11.23 7.94 -8.92
N LEU A 126 11.77 8.55 -7.86
CA LEU A 126 12.97 9.38 -7.91
C LEU A 126 14.17 8.63 -8.50
N GLY A 127 14.37 7.38 -8.08
CA GLY A 127 15.43 6.52 -8.61
C GLY A 127 15.26 6.13 -10.09
N SER A 128 14.04 6.28 -10.64
CA SER A 128 13.74 6.03 -12.06
C SER A 128 13.85 7.28 -12.95
N MET A 129 14.01 8.47 -12.36
CA MET A 129 14.05 9.72 -13.11
C MET A 129 15.37 9.90 -13.87
N PRO A 130 15.33 10.43 -15.11
CA PRO A 130 16.54 10.87 -15.81
C PRO A 130 17.26 11.98 -15.04
N LEU A 131 18.59 12.03 -15.17
CA LEU A 131 19.45 13.00 -14.46
C LEU A 131 19.01 14.48 -14.65
N ASP A 132 18.50 14.81 -15.84
CA ASP A 132 18.13 16.18 -16.21
C ASP A 132 16.63 16.50 -16.01
N ASP A 133 15.89 15.64 -15.32
CA ASP A 133 14.44 15.84 -15.13
C ASP A 133 14.15 16.79 -13.96
N MET A 134 13.86 18.05 -14.30
CA MET A 134 13.51 19.13 -13.36
C MET A 134 12.25 18.88 -12.50
N ARG A 135 11.51 17.79 -12.73
CA ARG A 135 10.36 17.42 -11.90
C ARG A 135 10.77 16.93 -10.51
N SER A 136 12.05 16.58 -10.30
CA SER A 136 12.59 16.16 -9.00
C SER A 136 12.29 17.18 -7.90
N ASP A 137 12.36 18.47 -8.23
CA ASP A 137 12.21 19.58 -7.30
C ASP A 137 10.78 19.76 -6.78
N ARG A 138 9.79 19.08 -7.40
CA ARG A 138 8.37 19.17 -7.05
C ARG A 138 7.88 18.01 -6.18
N ILE A 139 8.76 17.06 -5.88
CA ILE A 139 8.45 15.87 -5.10
C ILE A 139 8.80 16.15 -3.64
N PRO A 140 7.86 16.00 -2.69
CA PRO A 140 8.18 16.18 -1.28
C PRO A 140 9.13 15.08 -0.81
N VAL A 141 10.36 15.47 -0.43
CA VAL A 141 11.36 14.63 0.25
C VAL A 141 11.14 14.66 1.75
#